data_AF-A0A3D0SNR0-F1
#
_entry.id   AF-A0A3D0SNR0-F1
#
_cell.length_a   1.000
_cell.length_b   1.000
_cell.length_c   1.000
_cell.angle_alpha   90.00
_cell.angle_beta   90.00
_cell.angle_gamma   90.00
#
_symmetry.space_group_name_H-M   'P 1'
#
loop_
_entity.id
_entity.type
_entity.pdbx_description
1 polymer ?
#
loop_
_entity_poly.entity_id
_entity_poly.type
_entity_poly.pdbx_seq_one_letter_code
_entity_poly.pdbx_strand_id
1 'polypeptide(L)'
;MPIIDIFLLKPDAYVHACENRRAPLWISAFIILVGVIYGILVALLQRSIGGELQGIPVAHIPFWVLMLGNILPGIVITIMIHIGIMLVAWLMAKALGGRGELGLLYRAGGYLLPLTLPALPAVAFTVAVTTTTAHSAGPIPLIYQALAVFGTALFLAGLYHVFRVTQNFPPTRTLFAVALFAAFSVSILSLA
;
A
#
# COMPACT_ATOMS: atom_id res chain seq x y z
N MET A 1 -2.34 19.56 9.78
CA MET A 1 -1.05 18.88 9.96
C MET A 1 -0.32 18.87 8.63
N PRO A 2 1.00 19.17 8.59
CA PRO A 2 1.76 19.14 7.36
C PRO A 2 2.07 17.69 6.96
N ILE A 3 1.88 17.35 5.68
CA ILE A 3 2.12 16.00 5.12
C ILE A 3 3.54 15.49 5.41
N ILE A 4 4.51 16.41 5.54
CA ILE A 4 5.90 16.09 5.88
C ILE A 4 6.03 15.29 7.17
N ASP A 5 5.16 15.51 8.15
CA ASP A 5 5.22 14.80 9.43
C ASP A 5 4.92 13.30 9.29
N ILE A 6 4.18 12.89 8.25
CA ILE A 6 3.97 11.48 7.89
C ILE A 6 5.29 10.87 7.41
N PHE A 7 5.99 11.54 6.48
CA PHE A 7 7.25 11.06 5.92
C PHE A 7 8.41 11.09 6.92
N LEU A 8 8.34 11.99 7.90
CA LEU A 8 9.25 12.03 9.04
C LEU A 8 8.86 11.05 10.16
N LEU A 9 7.79 10.25 9.97
CA LEU A 9 7.29 9.26 10.92
C LEU A 9 7.00 9.83 12.32
N LYS A 10 6.59 11.10 12.40
CA LYS A 10 6.31 11.72 13.70
C LYS A 10 5.04 11.12 14.32
N PRO A 11 5.05 10.74 15.61
CA PRO A 11 3.87 10.20 16.29
C PRO A 11 2.62 11.09 16.17
N ASP A 12 2.82 12.41 16.19
CA ASP A 12 1.76 13.43 16.08
C ASP A 12 0.93 13.28 14.80
N ALA A 13 1.53 12.73 13.74
CA ALA A 13 0.83 12.41 12.50
C ALA A 13 -0.33 11.44 12.72
N TYR A 14 -0.06 10.40 13.49
CA TYR A 14 -0.99 9.31 13.74
C TYR A 14 -1.99 9.69 14.84
N VAL A 15 -1.57 10.50 15.82
CA VAL A 15 -2.49 11.11 16.79
C VAL A 15 -3.49 12.00 16.08
N HIS A 16 -3.03 12.86 15.15
CA HIS A 16 -3.90 13.68 14.32
C HIS A 16 -4.91 12.84 13.52
N ALA A 17 -4.48 11.70 12.96
CA ALA A 17 -5.37 10.80 12.24
C ALA A 17 -6.52 10.27 13.12
N CYS A 18 -6.25 10.02 14.40
CA CYS A 18 -7.23 9.54 15.38
C CYS A 18 -8.16 10.67 15.88
N GLU A 19 -7.64 11.85 16.16
CA GLU A 19 -8.37 12.90 16.87
C GLU A 19 -9.06 13.92 15.94
N ASN A 20 -8.46 14.22 14.78
CA ASN A 20 -8.98 15.28 13.94
C ASN A 20 -10.24 14.83 13.16
N ARG A 21 -11.33 15.60 13.27
CA ARG A 21 -12.58 15.38 12.52
C ARG A 21 -12.43 15.39 11.00
N ARG A 22 -11.41 16.07 10.47
CA ARG A 22 -11.10 16.12 9.03
C ARG A 22 -10.17 15.01 8.56
N ALA A 23 -9.63 14.18 9.46
CA ALA A 23 -8.74 13.08 9.07
C ALA A 23 -9.37 12.10 8.05
N PRO A 24 -10.67 11.76 8.11
CA PRO A 24 -11.31 10.90 7.10
C PRO A 24 -11.17 11.44 5.67
N LEU A 25 -11.25 12.76 5.46
CA LEU A 25 -11.06 13.36 4.13
C LEU A 25 -9.65 13.14 3.60
N TRP A 26 -8.63 13.27 4.47
CA TRP A 26 -7.25 12.99 4.13
C TRP A 26 -7.02 11.51 3.79
N ILE A 27 -7.62 10.61 4.57
CA ILE A 27 -7.54 9.17 4.31
C ILE A 27 -8.15 8.83 2.96
N SER A 28 -9.35 9.34 2.66
CA SER A 28 -9.98 9.17 1.34
C SER A 28 -9.12 9.73 0.22
N ALA A 29 -8.53 10.91 0.41
CA ALA A 29 -7.61 11.50 -0.57
C ALA A 29 -6.36 10.62 -0.79
N PHE A 30 -5.77 10.06 0.27
CA PHE A 30 -4.62 9.16 0.14
C PHE A 30 -4.97 7.84 -0.54
N ILE A 31 -6.13 7.26 -0.24
CA ILE A 31 -6.64 6.06 -0.93
C ILE A 31 -6.77 6.32 -2.44
N ILE A 32 -7.44 7.41 -2.80
CA ILE A 32 -7.64 7.78 -4.21
C ILE A 32 -6.30 8.06 -4.87
N LEU A 33 -5.43 8.85 -4.23
CA LEU A 33 -4.12 9.21 -4.76
C LEU A 33 -3.26 7.98 -5.05
N VAL A 34 -3.11 7.09 -4.06
CA VAL A 34 -2.31 5.86 -4.22
C VAL A 34 -2.90 4.97 -5.31
N GLY A 35 -4.22 4.81 -5.35
CA GLY A 35 -4.89 4.01 -6.37
C GLY A 35 -4.76 4.57 -7.78
N VAL A 36 -4.86 5.90 -7.93
CA VAL A 36 -4.65 6.59 -9.20
C VAL A 36 -3.20 6.43 -9.66
N ILE A 37 -2.22 6.70 -8.80
CA ILE A 37 -0.80 6.56 -9.14
C ILE A 37 -0.49 5.11 -9.54
N TYR A 38 -0.96 4.15 -8.76
CA TYR A 38 -0.79 2.73 -9.07
C TYR A 38 -1.42 2.37 -10.43
N GLY A 39 -2.67 2.76 -10.69
CA GLY A 39 -3.33 2.49 -11.97
C GLY A 39 -2.63 3.13 -13.17
N ILE A 40 -2.14 4.37 -13.01
CA ILE A 40 -1.34 5.06 -14.03
C ILE A 40 -0.05 4.28 -14.31
N LEU A 41 0.67 3.86 -13.26
CA LEU A 41 1.90 3.08 -13.40
C LEU A 41 1.65 1.77 -14.14
N VAL A 42 0.58 1.04 -13.80
CA VAL A 42 0.22 -0.21 -14.50
C VAL A 42 -0.04 0.06 -15.98
N ALA A 43 -0.85 1.08 -16.31
CA ALA A 43 -1.15 1.42 -17.71
C ALA A 43 0.10 1.81 -18.51
N LEU A 44 0.99 2.62 -17.92
CA LEU A 44 2.26 3.01 -18.54
C LEU A 44 3.15 1.78 -18.78
N LEU A 45 3.25 0.91 -17.79
CA LEU A 45 4.09 -0.29 -17.87
C LEU A 45 3.52 -1.29 -18.87
N GLN A 46 2.22 -1.55 -18.87
CA GLN A 46 1.55 -2.37 -19.89
C GLN A 46 1.81 -1.80 -21.30
N ARG A 47 1.70 -0.48 -21.48
CA ARG A 47 2.00 0.16 -22.77
C ARG A 47 3.46 0.01 -23.18
N SER A 48 4.39 0.10 -22.22
CA SER A 48 5.83 -0.02 -22.49
C SER A 48 6.28 -1.46 -22.77
N ILE A 49 5.68 -2.43 -22.10
CA ILE A 49 5.96 -3.87 -22.25
C ILE A 49 5.32 -4.39 -23.54
N GLY A 50 4.14 -3.88 -23.90
CA GLY A 50 3.40 -4.30 -25.09
C GLY A 50 2.67 -5.63 -24.89
N GLY A 51 2.65 -6.46 -25.93
CA GLY A 51 1.88 -7.71 -25.94
C GLY A 51 0.38 -7.49 -26.10
N GLU A 52 -0.41 -8.42 -25.57
CA GLU A 52 -1.86 -8.38 -25.63
C GLU A 52 -2.47 -8.38 -24.22
N LEU A 53 -3.55 -7.62 -24.06
CA LEU A 53 -4.44 -7.67 -22.90
C LEU A 53 -5.72 -8.38 -23.34
N GLN A 54 -5.98 -9.57 -22.79
CA GLN A 54 -7.18 -10.37 -23.11
C GLN A 54 -7.36 -10.59 -24.64
N GLY A 55 -6.26 -10.82 -25.36
CA GLY A 55 -6.27 -11.05 -26.81
C GLY A 55 -6.34 -9.78 -27.66
N ILE A 56 -6.31 -8.59 -27.06
CA ILE A 56 -6.24 -7.31 -27.78
C ILE A 56 -4.82 -6.75 -27.65
N PRO A 57 -4.10 -6.50 -28.77
CA PRO A 57 -2.80 -5.87 -28.72
C PRO A 57 -2.84 -4.53 -27.99
N VAL A 58 -2.00 -4.35 -26.98
CA VAL A 58 -1.98 -3.12 -26.16
C VAL A 58 -1.73 -1.88 -27.01
N ALA A 59 -1.02 -2.03 -28.12
CA ALA A 59 -0.77 -0.96 -29.10
C ALA A 59 -2.06 -0.37 -29.69
N HIS A 60 -3.10 -1.20 -29.88
CA HIS A 60 -4.38 -0.80 -30.47
C HIS A 60 -5.35 -0.19 -29.44
N ILE A 61 -5.11 -0.38 -28.15
CA ILE A 61 -5.94 0.23 -27.11
C ILE A 61 -5.58 1.72 -27.01
N PRO A 62 -6.55 2.65 -27.13
CA PRO A 62 -6.29 4.07 -26.93
C PRO A 62 -5.71 4.31 -25.53
N PHE A 63 -4.65 5.13 -25.44
CA PHE A 63 -3.91 5.30 -24.19
C PHE A 63 -4.78 5.80 -23.03
N TRP A 64 -5.74 6.69 -23.28
CA TRP A 64 -6.66 7.17 -22.25
C TRP A 64 -7.61 6.07 -21.74
N VAL A 65 -8.03 5.13 -22.61
CA VAL A 65 -8.84 3.96 -22.23
C VAL A 65 -8.02 3.03 -21.35
N LEU A 66 -6.77 2.77 -21.73
CA LEU A 66 -5.85 1.95 -20.95
C LEU A 66 -5.59 2.57 -19.57
N MET A 67 -5.38 3.89 -19.51
CA MET A 67 -5.21 4.62 -18.25
C MET A 67 -6.46 4.55 -17.37
N LEU A 68 -7.63 4.95 -17.88
CA LEU A 68 -8.86 4.95 -17.09
C LEU A 68 -9.24 3.53 -16.64
N GLY A 69 -9.05 2.55 -17.52
CA GLY A 69 -9.28 1.13 -17.27
C GLY A 69 -8.40 0.56 -16.16
N ASN A 70 -7.23 1.15 -15.87
CA ASN A 70 -6.39 0.76 -14.74
C ASN A 70 -6.57 1.66 -13.50
N ILE A 71 -6.92 2.94 -13.65
CA ILE A 71 -7.16 3.86 -12.52
C ILE A 71 -8.33 3.37 -11.65
N LEU A 72 -9.47 3.01 -12.27
CA LEU A 72 -10.64 2.58 -11.51
C LEU A 72 -10.36 1.31 -10.69
N PRO A 73 -9.84 0.21 -11.29
CA PRO A 73 -9.37 -0.93 -10.50
C PRO A 73 -8.29 -0.58 -9.50
N GLY A 74 -7.37 0.35 -9.82
CA GLY A 74 -6.31 0.76 -8.91
C GLY A 74 -6.84 1.37 -7.61
N ILE A 75 -7.89 2.20 -7.69
CA ILE A 75 -8.59 2.74 -6.52
C ILE A 75 -9.28 1.61 -5.73
N VAL A 76 -9.99 0.71 -6.42
CA VAL A 76 -10.68 -0.43 -5.77
C VAL A 76 -9.69 -1.34 -5.05
N ILE A 77 -8.59 -1.70 -5.72
CA ILE A 77 -7.50 -2.51 -5.16
C ILE A 77 -6.92 -1.82 -3.93
N THR A 78 -6.69 -0.50 -3.98
CA THR A 78 -6.17 0.25 -2.84
C THR A 78 -7.12 0.21 -1.64
N ILE A 79 -8.43 0.34 -1.87
CA ILE A 79 -9.45 0.20 -0.82
C ILE A 79 -9.40 -1.21 -0.21
N MET A 80 -9.43 -2.25 -1.05
CA MET A 80 -9.43 -3.65 -0.60
C MET A 80 -8.17 -4.00 0.18
N ILE A 81 -6.99 -3.64 -0.35
CA ILE A 81 -5.70 -3.85 0.30
C ILE A 81 -5.64 -3.10 1.62
N HIS A 82 -6.10 -1.84 1.66
CA HIS A 82 -6.09 -1.06 2.89
C HIS A 82 -6.95 -1.73 3.98
N ILE A 83 -8.17 -2.16 3.65
CA ILE A 83 -9.03 -2.92 4.57
C ILE A 83 -8.35 -4.21 5.03
N GLY A 84 -7.83 -5.01 4.09
CA GLY A 84 -7.18 -6.28 4.39
C GLY A 84 -5.96 -6.15 5.30
N ILE A 85 -5.04 -5.23 4.97
CA ILE A 85 -3.85 -4.94 5.79
C ILE A 85 -4.26 -4.45 7.19
N MET A 86 -5.27 -3.59 7.31
CA MET A 86 -5.72 -3.11 8.62
C MET A 86 -6.37 -4.21 9.46
N LEU A 87 -7.09 -5.14 8.83
CA LEU A 87 -7.62 -6.31 9.50
C LEU A 87 -6.49 -7.20 10.03
N VAL A 88 -5.47 -7.48 9.22
CA VAL A 88 -4.29 -8.25 9.64
C VAL A 88 -3.58 -7.55 10.79
N ALA A 89 -3.30 -6.25 10.66
CA ALA A 89 -2.67 -5.47 11.72
C ALA A 89 -3.48 -5.51 13.02
N TRP A 90 -4.80 -5.42 12.93
CA TRP A 90 -5.68 -5.55 14.09
C TRP A 90 -5.62 -6.95 14.72
N LEU A 91 -5.61 -8.02 13.93
CA LEU A 91 -5.45 -9.39 14.43
C LEU A 91 -4.12 -9.56 15.17
N MET A 92 -3.01 -9.02 14.64
CA MET A 92 -1.71 -9.06 15.30
C MET A 92 -1.73 -8.27 16.62
N ALA A 93 -2.37 -7.10 16.64
CA ALA A 93 -2.56 -6.35 17.87
C ALA A 93 -3.42 -7.13 18.88
N LYS A 94 -4.51 -7.77 18.46
CA LYS A 94 -5.35 -8.59 19.33
C LYS A 94 -4.60 -9.79 19.90
N ALA A 95 -3.79 -10.47 19.08
CA ALA A 95 -2.98 -11.61 19.50
C ALA A 95 -1.99 -11.24 20.62
N LEU A 96 -1.53 -9.99 20.67
CA LEU A 96 -0.62 -9.48 21.70
C LEU A 96 -1.34 -8.75 22.85
N GLY A 97 -2.66 -8.91 22.98
CA GLY A 97 -3.44 -8.30 24.05
C GLY A 97 -3.62 -6.77 23.90
N GLY A 98 -3.66 -6.27 22.66
CA GLY A 98 -3.97 -4.88 22.36
C GLY A 98 -5.43 -4.52 22.64
N ARG A 99 -5.67 -3.22 22.78
CA ARG A 99 -6.99 -2.64 23.06
C ARG A 99 -8.06 -3.06 22.05
N GLY A 100 -7.65 -3.39 20.81
CA GLY A 100 -8.56 -3.90 19.79
C GLY A 100 -9.31 -2.79 19.06
N GLU A 101 -8.79 -1.57 19.10
CA GLU A 101 -9.39 -0.36 18.53
C GLU A 101 -9.29 -0.34 16.99
N LEU A 102 -10.05 -1.21 16.30
CA LEU A 102 -9.99 -1.34 14.84
C LEU A 102 -10.28 -0.02 14.13
N GLY A 103 -11.24 0.77 14.60
CA GLY A 103 -11.59 2.06 13.99
C GLY A 103 -10.46 3.08 14.07
N LEU A 104 -9.75 3.17 15.20
CA LEU A 104 -8.58 4.04 15.33
C LEU A 104 -7.40 3.53 14.51
N LEU A 105 -7.20 2.22 14.48
CA LEU A 105 -6.17 1.57 13.67
C LEU A 105 -6.40 1.84 12.18
N TYR A 106 -7.62 1.68 11.69
CA TYR A 106 -7.99 1.96 10.31
C TYR A 106 -7.71 3.43 9.94
N ARG A 107 -8.12 4.36 10.81
CA ARG A 107 -7.89 5.79 10.59
C ARG A 107 -6.40 6.14 10.54
N ALA A 108 -5.64 5.71 11.53
CA ALA A 108 -4.20 5.96 11.59
C ALA A 108 -3.45 5.24 10.46
N GLY A 109 -3.88 4.04 10.09
CA GLY A 109 -3.34 3.26 8.99
C GLY A 109 -3.55 3.92 7.62
N GLY A 110 -4.61 4.72 7.44
CA GLY A 110 -4.80 5.50 6.21
C GLY A 110 -3.66 6.49 5.96
N TYR A 111 -2.97 6.94 7.01
CA TYR A 111 -1.79 7.81 6.90
C TYR A 111 -0.52 7.04 6.54
N LEU A 112 -0.55 5.70 6.52
CA LEU A 112 0.54 4.88 6.02
C LEU A 112 0.54 4.76 4.49
N LEU A 113 -0.59 5.04 3.83
CA LEU A 113 -0.73 4.89 2.38
C LEU A 113 0.31 5.71 1.58
N PRO A 114 0.60 6.99 1.90
CA PRO A 114 1.65 7.73 1.19
C PRO A 114 3.04 7.12 1.32
N LEU A 115 3.31 6.39 2.41
CA LEU A 115 4.61 5.72 2.65
C LEU A 115 4.83 4.53 1.72
N THR A 116 3.78 4.01 1.09
CA THR A 116 3.88 2.89 0.13
C THR A 116 4.15 3.34 -1.30
N LEU A 117 4.09 4.66 -1.59
CA LEU A 117 4.35 5.21 -2.93
C LEU A 117 5.67 4.72 -3.55
N PRO A 118 6.80 4.64 -2.82
CA PRO A 118 8.04 4.10 -3.38
C PRO A 118 7.91 2.65 -3.86
N ALA A 119 7.04 1.83 -3.25
CA ALA A 119 6.88 0.43 -3.62
C ALA A 119 6.01 0.21 -4.87
N LEU A 120 5.21 1.20 -5.27
CA LEU A 120 4.26 1.04 -6.36
C LEU A 120 4.87 0.64 -7.71
N PRO A 121 6.04 1.14 -8.15
CA PRO A 121 6.64 0.72 -9.42
C PRO A 121 6.89 -0.78 -9.52
N ALA A 122 7.35 -1.42 -8.44
CA ALA A 122 7.57 -2.87 -8.41
C ALA A 122 6.24 -3.63 -8.51
N VAL A 123 5.24 -3.23 -7.73
CA VAL A 123 3.91 -3.86 -7.74
C VAL A 123 3.26 -3.70 -9.11
N ALA A 124 3.30 -2.50 -9.68
CA ALA A 124 2.73 -2.20 -10.99
C ALA A 124 3.44 -2.96 -12.11
N PHE A 125 4.77 -3.13 -12.03
CA PHE A 125 5.52 -3.92 -13.00
C PHE A 125 5.11 -5.39 -12.96
N THR A 126 5.05 -5.99 -11.77
CA THR A 126 4.60 -7.38 -11.62
C THR A 126 3.21 -7.57 -12.21
N VAL A 127 2.29 -6.66 -11.94
CA VAL A 127 0.91 -6.73 -12.48
C VAL A 127 0.89 -6.53 -14.00
N ALA A 128 1.66 -5.58 -14.53
CA ALA A 128 1.73 -5.38 -15.98
C ALA A 128 2.25 -6.64 -16.69
N VAL A 129 3.33 -7.24 -16.19
CA VAL A 129 3.90 -8.47 -16.76
C VAL A 129 2.94 -9.65 -16.67
N THR A 130 2.21 -9.83 -15.57
CA THR A 130 1.29 -10.97 -15.41
C THR A 130 -0.01 -10.80 -16.19
N THR A 131 -0.43 -9.57 -16.48
CA THR A 131 -1.67 -9.29 -17.21
C THR A 131 -1.48 -9.21 -18.72
N THR A 132 -0.26 -8.93 -19.20
CA THR A 132 0.06 -8.91 -20.63
C THR A 132 0.73 -10.21 -21.08
N THR A 133 0.39 -10.71 -22.27
CA THR A 133 1.03 -11.90 -22.86
C THR A 133 2.33 -11.59 -23.62
N ALA A 134 3.11 -10.64 -23.12
CA ALA A 134 4.36 -10.24 -23.76
C ALA A 134 5.45 -11.32 -23.56
N HIS A 135 5.97 -11.86 -24.66
CA HIS A 135 6.99 -12.93 -24.66
C HIS A 135 8.39 -12.46 -24.21
N SER A 136 8.56 -11.18 -23.87
CA SER A 136 9.85 -10.53 -23.62
C SER A 136 9.91 -9.71 -22.32
N ALA A 137 8.98 -9.93 -21.38
CA ALA A 137 9.06 -9.26 -20.08
C ALA A 137 10.34 -9.67 -19.34
N GLY A 138 11.28 -8.73 -19.21
CA GLY A 138 12.52 -8.91 -18.45
C GLY A 138 12.27 -8.99 -16.94
N PRO A 139 13.31 -9.30 -16.15
CA PRO A 139 13.21 -9.30 -14.69
C PRO A 139 12.87 -7.90 -14.15
N ILE A 140 12.31 -7.84 -12.94
CA ILE A 140 12.00 -6.57 -12.27
C ILE A 140 13.27 -5.72 -12.16
N PRO A 141 13.26 -4.47 -12.67
CA PRO A 141 14.40 -3.56 -12.54
C PRO A 141 14.88 -3.41 -11.10
N LEU A 142 16.21 -3.42 -10.89
CA LEU A 142 16.82 -3.34 -9.56
C LEU A 142 16.36 -2.11 -8.76
N ILE A 143 16.18 -0.97 -9.44
CA ILE A 143 15.69 0.26 -8.81
C ILE A 143 14.26 0.10 -8.25
N TYR A 144 13.39 -0.66 -8.93
CA TYR A 144 12.04 -0.91 -8.43
C TYR A 144 12.07 -1.80 -7.18
N GLN A 145 12.97 -2.78 -7.15
CA GLN A 145 13.17 -3.62 -5.96
C GLN A 145 13.70 -2.79 -4.78
N ALA A 146 14.69 -1.93 -5.00
CA ALA A 146 15.24 -1.06 -3.96
C ALA A 146 14.17 -0.11 -3.38
N LEU A 147 13.36 0.50 -4.25
CA LEU A 147 12.25 1.36 -3.82
C LEU A 147 11.14 0.58 -3.11
N ALA A 148 10.88 -0.67 -3.49
CA ALA A 148 9.95 -1.55 -2.79
C ALA A 148 10.43 -1.86 -1.37
N VAL A 149 11.70 -2.27 -1.20
CA VAL A 149 12.30 -2.49 0.12
C VAL A 149 12.21 -1.22 0.97
N PHE A 150 12.55 -0.07 0.40
CA PHE A 150 12.46 1.22 1.10
C PHE A 150 11.01 1.57 1.52
N GLY A 151 10.04 1.43 0.61
CA GLY A 151 8.62 1.68 0.89
C GLY A 151 8.07 0.72 1.96
N THR A 152 8.45 -0.56 1.90
CA THR A 152 8.08 -1.55 2.94
C THR A 152 8.69 -1.17 4.29
N ALA A 153 9.95 -0.76 4.34
CA ALA A 153 10.59 -0.32 5.59
C ALA A 153 9.88 0.91 6.19
N LEU A 154 9.55 1.91 5.37
CA LEU A 154 8.78 3.08 5.80
C LEU A 154 7.39 2.69 6.31
N PHE A 155 6.70 1.78 5.62
CA PHE A 155 5.40 1.29 6.05
C PHE A 155 5.47 0.59 7.41
N LEU A 156 6.44 -0.30 7.61
CA LEU A 156 6.60 -1.03 8.87
C LEU A 156 6.99 -0.09 10.03
N ALA A 157 7.85 0.89 9.77
CA ALA A 157 8.21 1.92 10.75
C ALA A 157 7.01 2.81 11.09
N GLY A 158 6.19 3.18 10.11
CA GLY A 158 4.93 3.89 10.37
C GLY A 158 3.93 3.03 11.14
N LEU A 159 3.81 1.74 10.81
CA LEU A 159 2.94 0.79 11.51
C LEU A 159 3.33 0.64 12.98
N TYR A 160 4.62 0.67 13.30
CA TYR A 160 5.11 0.73 14.67
C TYR A 160 4.48 1.92 15.42
N HIS A 161 4.53 3.12 14.86
CA HIS A 161 3.94 4.31 15.48
C HIS A 161 2.41 4.23 15.57
N VAL A 162 1.76 3.71 14.54
CA VAL A 162 0.30 3.47 14.54
C VAL A 162 -0.10 2.53 15.69
N PHE A 163 0.62 1.44 15.92
CA PHE A 163 0.35 0.55 17.05
C PHE A 163 0.60 1.22 18.41
N ARG A 164 1.66 2.04 18.52
CA ARG A 164 1.92 2.80 19.75
C ARG A 164 0.77 3.73 20.09
N VAL A 165 0.27 4.48 19.10
CA VAL A 165 -0.82 5.44 19.28
C VAL A 165 -2.16 4.75 19.53
N THR A 166 -2.49 3.72 18.76
CA THR A 166 -3.85 3.14 18.77
C THR A 166 -4.04 2.01 19.78
N GLN A 167 -2.98 1.24 20.06
CA GLN A 167 -3.06 0.05 20.92
C GLN A 167 -2.41 0.27 22.30
N ASN A 168 -1.77 1.42 22.53
CA ASN A 168 -1.04 1.75 23.76
C ASN A 168 0.00 0.67 24.16
N PHE A 169 0.67 0.10 23.16
CA PHE A 169 1.69 -0.92 23.39
C PHE A 169 2.99 -0.32 23.94
N PRO A 170 3.69 -0.99 24.87
CA PRO A 170 5.08 -0.67 25.17
C PRO A 170 5.97 -0.98 23.95
N PRO A 171 7.17 -0.38 23.84
CA PRO A 171 8.01 -0.48 22.63
C PRO A 171 8.29 -1.92 22.18
N THR A 172 8.57 -2.81 23.14
CA THR A 172 8.87 -4.22 22.88
C THR A 172 7.68 -4.95 22.25
N ARG A 173 6.48 -4.79 22.83
CA ARG A 173 5.26 -5.40 22.30
C ARG A 173 4.89 -4.85 20.92
N THR A 174 5.14 -3.56 20.68
CA THR A 174 4.98 -2.96 19.35
C THR A 174 5.89 -3.62 18.32
N LEU A 175 7.18 -3.82 18.64
CA LEU A 175 8.10 -4.50 17.74
C LEU A 175 7.62 -5.92 17.41
N PHE A 176 7.17 -6.68 18.42
CA PHE A 176 6.59 -8.01 18.19
C PHE A 176 5.34 -7.95 17.30
N ALA A 177 4.46 -6.95 17.47
CA ALA A 177 3.27 -6.80 16.64
C ALA A 177 3.61 -6.54 15.17
N VAL A 178 4.60 -5.67 14.93
CA VAL A 178 5.08 -5.37 13.56
C VAL A 178 5.79 -6.58 12.96
N ALA A 179 6.59 -7.30 13.75
CA ALA A 179 7.28 -8.52 13.30
C ALA A 179 6.28 -9.63 12.95
N LEU A 180 5.26 -9.85 13.78
CA LEU A 180 4.18 -10.80 13.49
C LEU A 180 3.40 -10.40 12.23
N PHE A 181 3.09 -9.11 12.08
CA PHE A 181 2.47 -8.60 10.86
C PHE A 181 3.31 -8.91 9.63
N ALA A 182 4.60 -8.57 9.66
CA ALA A 182 5.51 -8.82 8.54
C ALA A 182 5.64 -10.32 8.23
N ALA A 183 5.84 -11.16 9.25
CA ALA A 183 5.95 -12.61 9.09
C ALA A 183 4.67 -13.22 8.51
N PHE A 184 3.51 -12.79 8.99
CA PHE A 184 2.22 -13.24 8.48
C PHE A 184 2.01 -12.81 7.02
N SER A 185 2.32 -11.56 6.67
CA SER A 185 2.25 -11.09 5.28
C SER A 185 3.17 -11.87 4.35
N VAL A 186 4.42 -12.12 4.76
CA VAL A 186 5.36 -12.95 3.98
C VAL A 186 4.85 -14.39 3.84
N SER A 187 4.28 -14.96 4.91
CA SER A 187 3.71 -16.31 4.86
C SER A 187 2.55 -16.41 3.88
N ILE A 188 1.65 -15.43 3.81
CA ILE A 188 0.58 -15.42 2.81
C ILE A 188 1.18 -15.36 1.40
N LEU A 189 2.17 -14.51 1.17
CA LEU A 189 2.81 -14.39 -0.14
C LEU A 189 3.54 -15.65 -0.57
N SER A 190 4.06 -16.45 0.37
CA SER A 190 4.72 -17.73 0.05
C SER A 190 3.76 -18.87 -0.32
N LEU A 191 2.46 -18.69 -0.08
CA LEU A 191 1.41 -19.67 -0.41
C LEU A 191 0.78 -19.42 -1.79
N ALA A 192 1.01 -18.24 -2.38
CA ALA A 192 0.49 -17.81 -3.68
C ALA A 192 1.51 -18.10 -4.79
#